data_AF-Q0HVL4-F1
#
_entry.id   AF-Q0HVL4-F1
#
_cell.length_a   1.000
_cell.length_b   1.000
_cell.length_c   1.000
_cell.angle_alpha   90.00
_cell.angle_beta   90.00
_cell.angle_gamma   90.00
#
_symmetry.space_group_name_H-M   'P 1'
#
loop_
_entity.id
_entity.type
_entity.pdbx_description
1 polymer ?
#
loop_
_entity_poly.entity_id
_entity_poly.type
_entity_poly.pdbx_seq_one_letter_code
_entity_poly.pdbx_strand_id
1 'polypeptide(L)'
;MIKLHQMQDVINLFDCIKPEAKLPTICYENTRYISWSEFDVMQVYELDFEPYLTIAAICDMRFFTLHQSQHRLYLAHCNYAGHAPRWEARPITLSQLTDTALMTKLMQDHAYQLGLRINFDLDYPV
;
A
#
# COMPACT_ATOMS: atom_id res chain seq x y z
N MET A 1 -14.66 1.82 3.00
CA MET A 1 -13.43 2.09 3.77
C MET A 1 -13.71 1.79 5.24
N ILE A 2 -12.81 1.06 5.90
CA ILE A 2 -12.92 0.69 7.33
C ILE A 2 -11.81 1.42 8.09
N LYS A 3 -12.12 2.01 9.26
CA LYS A 3 -11.11 2.65 10.10
C LYS A 3 -10.53 1.64 11.08
N LEU A 4 -9.22 1.64 11.22
CA LEU A 4 -8.47 0.91 12.24
C LEU A 4 -7.95 1.93 13.25
N HIS A 5 -7.95 1.58 14.53
CA HIS A 5 -7.67 2.54 15.60
C HIS A 5 -6.43 2.18 16.43
N GLN A 6 -5.79 1.05 16.13
CA GLN A 6 -4.60 0.58 16.84
C GLN A 6 -3.79 -0.41 16.01
N MET A 7 -2.51 -0.57 16.36
CA MET A 7 -1.60 -1.50 15.70
C MET A 7 -2.08 -2.95 15.75
N GLN A 8 -2.77 -3.36 16.82
CA GLN A 8 -3.27 -4.73 16.93
C GLN A 8 -4.27 -5.07 15.82
N ASP A 9 -5.09 -4.11 15.39
CA ASP A 9 -6.03 -4.33 14.29
C ASP A 9 -5.28 -4.58 12.98
N VAL A 10 -4.18 -3.86 12.76
CA VAL A 10 -3.30 -4.04 11.60
C VAL A 10 -2.60 -5.40 11.65
N ILE A 11 -2.06 -5.79 12.80
CA ILE A 11 -1.43 -7.12 12.97
C ILE A 11 -2.43 -8.22 12.61
N ASN A 12 -3.67 -8.12 13.08
CA ASN A 12 -4.72 -9.10 12.75
C ASN A 12 -4.98 -9.19 11.24
N LEU A 13 -4.89 -8.08 10.49
CA LEU A 13 -5.01 -8.10 9.02
C LEU A 13 -3.85 -8.88 8.36
N PHE A 14 -2.63 -8.69 8.84
CA PHE A 14 -1.47 -9.41 8.33
C PHE A 14 -1.51 -10.91 8.70
N ASP A 15 -1.99 -11.26 9.89
CA ASP A 15 -2.11 -12.65 10.34
C ASP A 15 -3.18 -13.43 9.55
N CYS A 16 -4.18 -12.73 9.00
CA CYS A 16 -5.19 -13.33 8.12
C CYS A 16 -4.65 -13.66 6.72
N ILE A 17 -3.46 -13.18 6.35
CA ILE A 17 -2.83 -13.48 5.06
C ILE A 17 -2.22 -14.88 5.08
N LYS A 18 -2.65 -15.70 4.13
CA LYS A 18 -2.13 -17.06 3.96
C LYS A 18 -0.62 -17.06 3.67
N PRO A 19 0.19 -17.94 4.28
CA PRO A 19 1.63 -17.99 4.05
C PRO A 19 2.03 -18.18 2.58
N GLU A 20 1.21 -18.88 1.79
CA GLU A 20 1.46 -19.12 0.37
C GLU A 20 1.32 -17.84 -0.48
N ALA A 21 0.74 -16.78 0.07
CA ALA A 21 0.66 -15.49 -0.59
C ALA A 21 1.97 -14.68 -0.50
N LYS A 22 3.00 -15.15 0.21
CA LYS A 22 4.30 -14.46 0.26
C LYS A 22 4.96 -14.38 -1.11
N LEU A 23 5.57 -13.23 -1.39
CA LEU A 23 6.33 -12.99 -2.63
C LEU A 23 7.84 -13.03 -2.39
N PRO A 24 8.64 -13.15 -3.47
CA PRO A 24 10.06 -12.83 -3.42
C PRO A 24 10.30 -11.40 -2.93
N THR A 25 11.43 -11.17 -2.24
CA THR A 25 11.78 -9.87 -1.64
C THR A 25 11.69 -8.70 -2.63
N ILE A 26 12.11 -8.91 -3.89
CA ILE A 26 12.08 -7.90 -4.94
C ILE A 26 10.68 -7.29 -5.15
N CYS A 27 9.61 -8.05 -4.93
CA CYS A 27 8.26 -7.55 -5.08
C CYS A 27 7.87 -6.54 -3.99
N TYR A 28 8.40 -6.68 -2.77
CA TYR A 28 8.15 -5.74 -1.67
C TYR A 28 9.01 -4.48 -1.76
N GLU A 29 10.00 -4.46 -2.65
CA GLU A 29 10.89 -3.33 -2.91
C GLU A 29 10.41 -2.44 -4.07
N ASN A 30 9.48 -2.96 -4.88
CA ASN A 30 9.03 -2.37 -6.14
C ASN A 30 7.51 -2.21 -6.18
N THR A 31 7.07 -1.33 -7.06
CA THR A 31 5.67 -1.08 -7.39
C THR A 31 5.38 -1.75 -8.73
N ARG A 32 4.12 -2.07 -9.02
CA ARG A 32 3.69 -2.45 -10.36
C ARG A 32 2.39 -1.76 -10.74
N TYR A 33 2.10 -1.73 -12.03
CA TYR A 33 0.77 -1.37 -12.51
C TYR A 33 -0.21 -2.51 -12.26
N ILE A 34 -1.44 -2.17 -11.91
CA ILE A 34 -2.58 -3.09 -11.81
C ILE A 34 -3.74 -2.56 -12.65
N SER A 35 -4.69 -3.42 -12.97
CA SER A 35 -5.93 -3.02 -13.62
C SER A 35 -6.84 -2.25 -12.65
N TRP A 36 -7.74 -1.42 -13.20
CA TRP A 36 -8.80 -0.80 -12.41
C TRP A 36 -9.63 -1.84 -11.66
N SER A 37 -9.97 -2.96 -12.31
CA SER A 37 -10.75 -4.03 -11.69
C SER A 37 -10.05 -4.67 -10.49
N GLU A 38 -8.73 -4.81 -10.51
CA GLU A 38 -7.97 -5.29 -9.36
C GLU A 38 -7.93 -4.26 -8.22
N PHE A 39 -7.87 -2.97 -8.55
CA PHE A 39 -7.87 -1.90 -7.56
C PHE A 39 -9.25 -1.72 -6.90
N ASP A 40 -10.32 -1.72 -7.69
CA ASP A 40 -11.70 -1.43 -7.26
C ASP A 40 -12.23 -2.46 -6.26
N VAL A 41 -11.81 -3.72 -6.40
CA VAL A 41 -12.23 -4.81 -5.49
C VAL A 41 -11.44 -4.87 -4.19
N MET A 42 -10.41 -4.02 -4.01
CA MET A 42 -9.63 -4.02 -2.77
C MET A 42 -10.41 -3.41 -1.61
N GLN A 43 -10.36 -4.09 -0.46
CA GLN A 43 -10.86 -3.52 0.79
C GLN A 43 -9.88 -2.45 1.28
N VAL A 44 -10.37 -1.22 1.45
CA VAL A 44 -9.55 -0.10 1.93
C VAL A 44 -9.68 0.06 3.44
N TYR A 45 -8.55 0.17 4.12
CA TYR A 45 -8.43 0.46 5.54
C TYR A 45 -7.73 1.79 5.77
N GLU A 46 -8.32 2.64 6.59
CA GLU A 46 -7.73 3.88 7.08
C GLU A 46 -7.04 3.62 8.43
N LEU A 47 -5.78 4.02 8.56
CA LEU A 47 -5.04 3.91 9.83
C LEU A 47 -5.23 5.21 10.64
N ASP A 48 -6.28 5.22 11.46
CA ASP A 48 -6.74 6.37 12.25
C ASP A 48 -6.10 6.38 13.66
N PHE A 49 -4.77 6.28 13.70
CA PHE A 49 -3.96 6.26 14.93
C PHE A 49 -2.48 6.58 14.65
N GLU A 50 -1.72 6.92 15.69
CA GLU A 50 -0.29 7.19 15.57
C GLU A 50 0.53 5.90 15.32
N PRO A 51 1.62 5.95 14.51
CA PRO A 51 2.23 7.14 13.91
C PRO A 51 1.63 7.56 12.55
N TYR A 52 0.57 6.89 12.08
CA TYR A 52 0.06 7.05 10.72
C TYR A 52 -0.68 8.37 10.51
N LEU A 53 -1.29 8.92 11.56
CA LEU A 53 -1.81 10.30 11.56
C LEU A 53 -0.69 11.32 11.32
N THR A 54 0.43 11.18 12.04
CA THR A 54 1.61 12.03 11.83
C THR A 54 2.19 11.89 10.42
N ILE A 55 2.32 10.66 9.91
CA ILE A 55 2.80 10.42 8.53
C ILE A 55 1.87 11.09 7.51
N ALA A 56 0.55 10.92 7.66
CA ALA A 56 -0.42 11.54 6.78
C ALA A 56 -0.29 13.07 6.77
N ALA A 57 -0.14 13.69 7.94
CA ALA A 57 0.07 15.13 8.06
C ALA A 57 1.37 15.61 7.38
N ILE A 58 2.48 14.88 7.57
CA ILE A 58 3.78 15.21 6.93
C ILE A 58 3.69 15.12 5.41
N CYS A 59 2.93 14.15 4.88
CA CYS A 59 2.79 13.89 3.46
C CYS A 59 1.61 14.63 2.80
N ASP A 60 0.99 15.60 3.47
CA ASP A 60 -0.20 16.35 3.00
C ASP A 60 -1.37 15.44 2.57
N MET A 61 -1.54 14.32 3.27
CA MET A 61 -2.61 13.35 3.04
C MET A 61 -3.73 13.55 4.05
N ARG A 62 -4.99 13.40 3.61
CA ARG A 62 -6.14 13.43 4.52
C ARG A 62 -6.11 12.27 5.53
N PHE A 63 -5.63 11.11 5.09
CA PHE A 63 -5.52 9.88 5.87
C PHE A 63 -4.48 8.95 5.24
N PHE A 64 -3.89 8.07 6.04
CA PHE A 64 -3.04 6.98 5.56
C PHE A 64 -3.89 5.72 5.34
N THR A 65 -3.72 5.05 4.19
CA THR A 65 -4.54 3.87 3.84
C THR A 65 -3.74 2.65 3.42
N LEU A 66 -4.24 1.48 3.79
CA LEU A 66 -3.86 0.19 3.25
C LEU A 66 -4.96 -0.34 2.34
N HIS A 67 -4.56 -1.07 1.30
CA HIS A 67 -5.47 -1.76 0.40
C HIS A 67 -5.27 -3.26 0.52
N GLN A 68 -6.34 -4.00 0.76
CA GLN A 68 -6.32 -5.44 0.92
C GLN A 68 -6.98 -6.14 -0.26
N SER A 69 -6.28 -7.09 -0.83
CA SER A 69 -6.79 -8.08 -1.79
C SER A 69 -7.12 -9.40 -1.09
N GLN A 70 -7.48 -10.43 -1.86
CA GLN A 70 -7.60 -11.79 -1.32
C GLN A 70 -6.26 -12.38 -0.85
N HIS A 71 -5.14 -11.86 -1.34
CA HIS A 71 -3.83 -12.44 -1.08
C HIS A 71 -2.99 -11.62 -0.11
N ARG A 72 -3.00 -10.28 -0.20
CA ARG A 72 -2.03 -9.40 0.48
C ARG A 72 -2.57 -8.00 0.77
N LEU A 73 -1.76 -7.27 1.54
CA LEU A 73 -1.88 -5.83 1.78
C LEU A 73 -0.91 -5.05 0.89
N TYR A 74 -1.38 -3.90 0.41
CA TYR A 74 -0.67 -3.03 -0.50
C TYR A 74 -0.76 -1.57 -0.04
N LEU A 75 0.26 -0.81 -0.42
CA LEU A 75 0.11 0.61 -0.70
C LEU A 75 -0.32 0.73 -2.15
N ALA A 76 -1.52 1.24 -2.39
CA ALA A 76 -2.07 1.35 -3.73
C ALA A 76 -2.63 2.76 -3.96
N HIS A 77 -2.41 3.28 -5.16
CA HIS A 77 -2.78 4.63 -5.53
C HIS A 77 -3.26 4.69 -6.97
N CYS A 78 -4.21 5.60 -7.23
CA CYS A 78 -4.54 6.01 -8.57
C CYS A 78 -3.73 7.26 -8.91
N ASN A 79 -2.78 7.11 -9.82
CA ASN A 79 -1.98 8.19 -10.35
C ASN A 79 -2.74 8.88 -11.50
N TYR A 80 -3.15 10.12 -11.28
CA TYR A 80 -3.83 10.96 -12.27
C TYR A 80 -2.86 11.87 -13.05
N ALA A 81 -1.55 11.80 -12.80
CA ALA A 81 -0.56 12.60 -13.51
C ALA A 81 -0.29 11.97 -14.89
N GLY A 82 -0.95 12.49 -15.93
CA GLY A 82 -0.74 12.06 -17.33
C GLY A 82 -2.01 12.13 -18.19
N HIS A 83 -2.00 11.45 -19.34
CA HIS A 83 -3.14 11.41 -20.28
C HIS A 83 -4.25 10.43 -19.86
N ALA A 84 -3.98 9.44 -18.99
CA ALA A 84 -4.95 8.48 -18.49
C ALA A 84 -4.60 8.02 -17.06
N PRO A 85 -5.61 7.73 -16.19
CA PRO A 85 -5.37 7.21 -14.86
C PRO A 85 -4.58 5.90 -14.89
N ARG A 86 -3.62 5.75 -13.98
CA ARG A 86 -2.87 4.50 -13.78
C ARG A 86 -3.00 4.05 -12.34
N TRP A 87 -3.27 2.75 -12.15
CA TRP A 87 -3.35 2.16 -10.82
C TRP A 87 -2.05 1.47 -10.50
N GLU A 88 -1.47 1.84 -9.37
CA GLU A 88 -0.17 1.39 -8.92
C GLU A 88 -0.35 0.67 -7.59
N ALA A 89 0.29 -0.48 -7.42
CA ALA A 89 0.25 -1.24 -6.18
C ALA A 89 1.65 -1.75 -5.81
N ARG A 90 2.00 -1.57 -4.55
CA ARG A 90 3.20 -2.10 -3.93
C ARG A 90 2.83 -2.95 -2.73
N PRO A 91 3.13 -4.27 -2.73
CA PRO A 91 2.87 -5.12 -1.58
C PRO A 91 3.77 -4.68 -0.44
N ILE A 92 3.26 -4.78 0.78
CA ILE A 92 4.02 -4.45 1.98
C ILE A 92 4.01 -5.60 2.98
N THR A 93 5.08 -5.68 3.76
CA THR A 93 5.11 -6.51 4.97
C THR A 93 4.76 -5.69 6.20
N LEU A 94 4.37 -6.36 7.28
CA LEU A 94 4.17 -5.71 8.58
C LEU A 94 5.45 -4.97 9.03
N SER A 95 6.62 -5.59 8.85
CA SER A 95 7.90 -4.99 9.23
C SER A 95 8.19 -3.68 8.46
N GLN A 96 7.84 -3.62 7.17
CA GLN A 96 7.95 -2.39 6.39
C GLN A 96 6.94 -1.34 6.86
N LEU A 97 5.71 -1.75 7.16
CA LEU A 97 4.67 -0.82 7.62
C LEU A 97 5.00 -0.18 8.98
N THR A 98 5.73 -0.88 9.85
CA THR A 98 6.21 -0.34 11.13
C THR A 98 7.42 0.57 11.00
N ASP A 99 8.10 0.57 9.85
CA ASP A 99 9.19 1.50 9.55
C ASP A 99 8.60 2.85 9.10
N THR A 100 8.45 3.77 10.05
CA THR A 100 7.84 5.08 9.80
C THR A 100 8.64 5.95 8.84
N ALA A 101 9.98 5.80 8.82
CA ALA A 101 10.83 6.53 7.90
C ALA A 101 10.62 6.03 6.46
N LEU A 102 10.51 4.71 6.28
CA LEU A 102 10.14 4.12 5.00
C LEU A 102 8.73 4.57 4.58
N MET A 103 7.73 4.47 5.45
CA MET A 103 6.36 4.87 5.12
C MET A 103 6.25 6.35 4.74
N THR A 104 6.91 7.23 5.49
CA THR A 104 6.98 8.66 5.15
C THR A 104 7.62 8.83 3.78
N LYS A 105 8.75 8.19 3.51
CA LYS A 105 9.43 8.27 2.21
C LYS A 105 8.57 7.76 1.05
N LEU A 106 7.83 6.67 1.22
CA LEU A 106 6.99 6.11 0.15
C LEU A 106 5.74 6.95 -0.12
N MET A 107 5.24 7.66 0.89
CA MET A 107 4.06 8.53 0.78
C MET A 107 4.40 9.97 0.42
N GLN A 108 5.66 10.39 0.62
CA GLN A 108 6.14 11.71 0.26
C GLN A 108 6.04 11.94 -1.26
N ASP A 109 5.69 13.18 -1.64
CA ASP A 109 5.46 13.60 -3.02
C ASP A 109 4.35 12.81 -3.75
N HIS A 110 3.36 12.30 -3.01
CA HIS A 110 2.15 11.59 -3.47
C HIS A 110 2.37 10.63 -4.64
N ALA A 111 2.36 9.30 -4.41
CA ALA A 111 2.47 8.25 -5.45
C ALA A 111 3.71 8.32 -6.36
N TYR A 112 4.43 9.45 -6.45
CA TYR A 112 5.63 9.59 -7.27
C TYR A 112 6.74 8.64 -6.82
N GLN A 113 6.96 8.53 -5.51
CA GLN A 113 7.96 7.61 -4.95
C GLN A 113 7.60 6.13 -5.18
N LEU A 114 6.31 5.81 -5.25
CA LEU A 114 5.85 4.49 -5.68
C LEU A 114 6.08 4.30 -7.19
N GLY A 115 5.73 5.29 -8.00
CA GLY A 115 5.91 5.30 -9.45
C GLY A 115 7.37 5.16 -9.90
N LEU A 116 8.33 5.72 -9.14
CA LEU A 116 9.77 5.61 -9.41
C LEU A 116 10.30 4.16 -9.35
N ARG A 117 9.57 3.26 -8.68
CA ARG A 117 9.97 1.86 -8.52
C ARG A 117 9.08 0.91 -9.29
N ILE A 118 8.43 1.39 -10.35
CA ILE A 118 7.63 0.52 -11.19
C ILE A 118 8.53 -0.46 -11.92
N ASN A 119 8.29 -1.75 -11.69
CA ASN A 119 8.94 -2.82 -12.40
C ASN A 119 7.92 -3.55 -13.28
N PHE A 120 8.13 -3.49 -14.60
CA PHE A 120 7.23 -4.06 -15.61
C PHE A 120 7.30 -5.59 -15.69
N ASP A 121 8.34 -6.20 -15.14
CA ASP A 121 8.53 -7.66 -15.15
C ASP A 121 7.80 -8.34 -13.98
N LEU A 122 7.15 -7.57 -13.10
CA LEU A 122 6.41 -8.12 -11.96
C LEU A 122 5.01 -8.56 -12.35
N ASP A 123 4.83 -9.87 -12.46
CA ASP A 123 3.53 -10.49 -12.66
C ASP A 123 3.21 -11.48 -11.53
N TYR A 124 2.21 -11.13 -10.71
CA TYR A 124 1.69 -11.99 -9.65
C TYR A 124 0.20 -11.69 -9.42
N PRO A 125 -0.58 -12.65 -8.89
CA PRO A 125 -1.97 -12.40 -8.51
C PRO A 125 -2.05 -11.30 -7.45
N VAL A 126 -2.96 -10.34 -7.65
CA VAL A 126 -3.26 -9.28 -6.68
C VAL A 126 -4.12 -9.80 -5.57
#